data_AF-A0A8J9VDW5-F1
#
_entry.id   AF-A0A8J9VDW5-F1
#
_cell.length_a   1.000
_cell.length_b   1.000
_cell.length_c   1.000
_cell.angle_alpha   90.00
_cell.angle_beta   90.00
_cell.angle_gamma   90.00
#
_symmetry.space_group_name_H-M   'P 1'
#
loop_
_entity.id
_entity.type
_entity.pdbx_description
1 polymer ?
#
loop_
_entity_poly.entity_id
_entity_poly.type
_entity_poly.pdbx_seq_one_letter_code
_entity_poly.pdbx_strand_id
1 'polypeptide(L)'
;MWAKIKSAYTTAGKQILGHAKLTHKKWMSLDLWNAIEKRQATKVLLIDDPKNEQLLSDYSFYRKLIKKLARRDKRIESEEIAERAKSALLTHNSQELYNATRQLTNSIKRNAKKPLKDKDGNLLCTSEEQLARWHEHFQKLLTRYRSLPGKEPSDDANPVLDIPTEQPIFELYYDSWCILLPRIKLFITYAMYGP
;
A
#
# COMPACT_ATOMS: atom_id res chain seq x y z
N MET A 1 39.95 -26.59 -8.67
CA MET A 1 40.09 -25.21 -9.22
C MET A 1 38.85 -24.36 -8.96
N TRP A 2 37.64 -24.84 -9.28
CA TRP A 2 36.37 -24.11 -9.10
C TRP A 2 36.05 -23.58 -7.69
N ALA A 3 36.33 -24.35 -6.64
CA ALA A 3 36.03 -23.93 -5.26
C ALA A 3 36.75 -22.65 -4.84
N LYS A 4 38.01 -22.47 -5.27
CA LYS A 4 38.82 -21.27 -4.98
C LYS A 4 38.28 -20.03 -5.68
N ILE A 5 37.81 -20.21 -6.92
CA ILE A 5 37.20 -19.13 -7.71
C ILE A 5 35.88 -18.71 -7.04
N LYS A 6 35.00 -19.68 -6.77
CA LYS A 6 33.73 -19.43 -6.08
C LYS A 6 33.92 -18.73 -4.74
N SER A 7 34.88 -19.18 -3.92
CA SER A 7 35.17 -18.54 -2.64
C SER A 7 35.62 -17.09 -2.85
N ALA A 8 36.60 -16.83 -3.73
CA ALA A 8 37.10 -15.47 -4.00
C ALA A 8 35.99 -14.48 -4.40
N TYR A 9 35.10 -14.88 -5.32
CA TYR A 9 33.96 -14.05 -5.72
C TYR A 9 32.97 -13.83 -4.56
N THR A 10 32.66 -14.87 -3.77
CA THR A 10 31.76 -14.70 -2.62
C THR A 10 32.37 -13.83 -1.53
N THR A 11 33.67 -13.92 -1.27
CA THR A 11 34.35 -13.09 -0.25
C THR A 11 34.38 -11.64 -0.68
N ALA A 12 34.76 -11.37 -1.94
CA ALA A 12 34.73 -10.01 -2.50
C ALA A 12 33.32 -9.43 -2.50
N GLY A 13 32.31 -10.20 -2.91
CA GLY A 13 30.91 -9.78 -2.89
C GLY A 13 30.41 -9.46 -1.47
N LYS A 14 30.77 -10.29 -0.48
CA LYS A 14 30.43 -10.04 0.93
C LYS A 14 31.11 -8.79 1.49
N GLN A 15 32.35 -8.52 1.09
CA GLN A 15 33.11 -7.36 1.57
C GLN A 15 32.62 -6.05 0.94
N ILE A 16 32.31 -6.06 -0.36
CA ILE A 16 31.90 -4.86 -1.11
C ILE A 16 30.41 -4.54 -0.87
N LEU A 17 29.53 -5.55 -1.01
CA LEU A 17 28.07 -5.35 -1.00
C LEU A 17 27.45 -5.66 0.37
N GLY A 18 28.11 -6.47 1.20
CA GLY A 18 27.50 -7.00 2.42
C GLY A 18 26.30 -7.92 2.14
N HIS A 19 25.60 -8.33 3.20
CA HIS A 19 24.25 -8.88 3.06
C HIS A 19 23.26 -7.84 3.55
N ALA A 20 22.19 -7.62 2.78
CA ALA A 20 21.07 -6.83 3.27
C ALA A 20 20.50 -7.54 4.51
N LYS A 21 20.65 -6.93 5.68
CA LYS A 21 19.93 -7.37 6.87
C LYS A 21 18.46 -7.11 6.58
N LEU A 22 17.68 -8.19 6.44
CA LEU A 22 16.23 -8.07 6.33
C LEU A 22 15.74 -7.57 7.69
N THR A 23 15.51 -6.26 7.79
CA THR A 23 14.82 -5.72 8.96
C THR A 23 13.43 -6.31 8.96
N HIS A 24 13.05 -6.81 10.13
CA HIS A 24 11.72 -7.36 10.34
C HIS A 24 10.68 -6.27 10.05
N LYS A 25 9.64 -6.62 9.28
CA LYS A 25 8.53 -5.71 9.06
C LYS A 25 7.92 -5.37 10.41
N LYS A 26 7.62 -4.08 10.63
CA LYS A 26 7.10 -3.57 11.91
C LYS A 26 5.88 -4.33 12.45
N TRP A 27 5.05 -4.87 11.56
CA TRP A 27 3.83 -5.60 11.93
C TRP A 27 4.05 -7.07 12.30
N MET A 28 5.21 -7.65 11.99
CA MET A 28 5.44 -9.07 12.24
C MET A 28 5.86 -9.27 13.69
N SER A 29 5.13 -10.13 14.40
CA SER A 29 5.41 -10.49 15.78
C SER A 29 6.64 -11.40 15.90
N LEU A 30 7.28 -11.40 17.07
CA LEU A 30 8.41 -12.27 17.40
C LEU A 30 8.07 -13.76 17.19
N ASP A 31 6.85 -14.18 17.52
CA ASP A 31 6.40 -15.57 17.34
C ASP A 31 6.41 -16.00 15.87
N LEU A 32 5.96 -15.10 14.98
CA LEU A 32 5.96 -15.35 13.54
C LEU A 32 7.40 -15.46 13.02
N TRP A 33 8.30 -14.63 13.53
CA TRP A 33 9.73 -14.70 13.20
C TRP A 33 10.37 -16.00 13.65
N ASN A 34 10.17 -16.38 14.90
CA ASN A 34 10.66 -17.64 15.46
C ASN A 34 10.15 -18.84 14.63
N ALA A 35 8.88 -18.82 14.20
CA ALA A 35 8.33 -19.87 13.35
C ALA A 35 8.97 -19.90 11.95
N ILE A 36 9.32 -18.75 11.37
CA ILE A 36 10.03 -18.66 10.09
C ILE A 36 11.45 -19.21 10.22
N GLU A 37 12.19 -18.83 11.26
CA GLU A 37 13.54 -19.33 11.53
C GLU A 37 13.54 -20.83 11.74
N LYS A 38 12.64 -21.35 12.57
CA LYS A 38 12.47 -22.80 12.77
C LYS A 38 12.22 -23.53 11.46
N ARG A 39 11.33 -23.01 10.60
CA ARG A 39 11.09 -23.59 9.27
C ARG A 39 12.33 -23.55 8.38
N GLN A 40 13.14 -22.48 8.44
CA GLN A 40 14.38 -22.38 7.68
C GLN A 40 15.41 -23.41 8.17
N ALA A 41 15.57 -23.56 9.48
CA ALA A 41 16.43 -24.59 10.07
C ALA A 41 15.98 -26.00 9.66
N THR A 42 14.68 -26.32 9.77
CA THR A 42 14.14 -27.60 9.29
C THR A 42 14.38 -27.81 7.80
N LYS A 43 14.30 -26.74 6.99
CA LYS A 43 14.59 -26.82 5.55
C LYS A 43 16.04 -27.21 5.27
N VAL A 44 17.00 -26.68 6.04
CA VAL A 44 18.42 -27.04 5.90
C VAL A 44 18.62 -28.51 6.20
N LEU A 45 18.09 -29.00 7.32
CA LEU A 45 18.17 -30.42 7.68
C LEU A 45 17.50 -31.33 6.63
N LEU A 46 16.39 -30.89 6.03
CA LEU A 46 15.69 -31.64 4.98
C LEU A 46 16.46 -31.69 3.64
N ILE A 47 17.35 -30.71 3.37
CA ILE A 47 18.22 -30.76 2.19
C ILE A 47 19.24 -31.89 2.34
N ASP A 48 19.74 -32.11 3.56
CA ASP A 48 20.67 -33.19 3.87
C ASP A 48 19.94 -34.56 3.89
N ASP A 49 18.78 -34.64 4.55
CA ASP A 49 17.99 -35.87 4.70
C ASP A 49 16.54 -35.73 4.19
N PRO A 50 16.29 -35.90 2.87
CA PRO A 50 14.98 -35.61 2.27
C PRO A 50 13.88 -36.64 2.59
N LYS A 51 14.24 -37.83 3.10
CA LYS A 51 13.29 -38.92 3.42
C LYS A 51 12.84 -38.94 4.88
N ASN A 52 13.35 -38.03 5.71
CA ASN A 52 13.02 -38.01 7.13
C ASN A 52 11.57 -37.52 7.34
N GLU A 53 10.69 -38.43 7.74
CA GLU A 53 9.26 -38.18 7.95
C GLU A 53 9.00 -37.11 9.02
N GLN A 54 9.81 -37.06 10.09
CA GLN A 54 9.65 -36.09 11.16
C GLN A 54 9.94 -34.67 10.65
N LEU A 55 11.04 -34.49 9.90
CA LEU A 55 11.38 -33.18 9.31
C LEU A 55 10.33 -32.71 8.29
N LEU A 56 9.76 -33.63 7.51
CA LEU A 56 8.66 -33.32 6.59
C LEU A 56 7.40 -32.86 7.33
N SER A 57 7.06 -33.56 8.41
CA SER A 57 5.93 -33.21 9.29
C SER A 57 6.13 -31.82 9.92
N ASP A 58 7.29 -31.58 10.54
CA ASP A 58 7.65 -30.31 11.16
C ASP A 58 7.64 -29.16 10.15
N TYR A 59 8.20 -29.39 8.96
CA TYR A 59 8.20 -28.38 7.90
C TYR A 59 6.77 -28.01 7.46
N SER A 60 5.88 -29.00 7.35
CA SER A 60 4.46 -28.80 7.06
C SER A 60 3.75 -28.07 8.19
N PHE A 61 4.02 -28.44 9.44
CA PHE A 61 3.51 -27.79 10.64
C PHE A 61 3.88 -26.31 10.68
N TYR A 62 5.18 -25.98 10.59
CA TYR A 62 5.63 -24.58 10.60
C TYR A 62 5.09 -23.81 9.39
N ARG A 63 4.96 -24.42 8.20
CA ARG A 63 4.33 -23.77 7.04
C ARG A 63 2.88 -23.37 7.33
N LYS A 64 2.10 -24.22 8.02
CA LYS A 64 0.73 -23.91 8.43
C LYS A 64 0.69 -22.86 9.54
N LEU A 65 1.57 -22.99 10.53
CA LEU A 65 1.68 -22.07 11.66
C LEU A 65 2.02 -20.65 11.19
N ILE A 66 3.02 -20.50 10.31
CA ILE A 66 3.40 -19.21 9.72
C ILE A 66 2.21 -18.55 9.03
N LYS A 67 1.40 -19.30 8.27
CA LYS A 67 0.19 -18.74 7.63
C LYS A 67 -0.83 -18.26 8.66
N LYS A 68 -1.02 -18.99 9.76
CA LYS A 68 -1.94 -18.62 10.84
C LYS A 68 -1.46 -17.36 11.56
N LEU A 69 -0.20 -17.34 11.98
CA LEU A 69 0.42 -16.21 12.67
C LEU A 69 0.47 -14.96 11.78
N ALA A 70 0.84 -15.10 10.50
CA ALA A 70 0.86 -13.97 9.57
C ALA A 70 -0.53 -13.35 9.36
N ARG A 71 -1.59 -14.15 9.32
CA ARG A 71 -2.97 -13.65 9.26
C ARG A 71 -3.37 -12.93 10.55
N ARG A 72 -2.97 -13.46 11.71
CA ARG A 72 -3.23 -12.85 13.03
C ARG A 72 -2.52 -11.50 13.15
N ASP A 73 -1.21 -11.47 12.92
CA ASP A 73 -0.39 -10.26 12.99
C ASP A 73 -0.88 -9.20 12.00
N LYS A 74 -1.20 -9.61 10.77
CA LYS A 74 -1.72 -8.66 9.76
C LYS A 74 -3.08 -8.08 10.15
N ARG A 75 -3.92 -8.87 10.83
CA ARG A 75 -5.21 -8.41 11.37
C ARG A 75 -5.01 -7.37 12.47
N ILE A 76 -4.08 -7.63 13.39
CA ILE A 76 -3.75 -6.71 14.47
C ILE A 76 -3.23 -5.40 13.89
N GLU A 77 -2.29 -5.44 12.96
CA GLU A 77 -1.78 -4.23 12.29
C GLU A 77 -2.91 -3.45 11.60
N SER A 78 -3.84 -4.12 10.90
CA SER A 78 -4.96 -3.42 10.27
C SER A 78 -5.90 -2.79 11.29
N GLU A 79 -6.13 -3.44 12.43
CA GLU A 79 -6.97 -2.90 13.51
C GLU A 79 -6.33 -1.67 14.14
N GLU A 80 -5.03 -1.72 14.44
CA GLU A 80 -4.27 -0.58 14.97
C GLU A 80 -4.31 0.63 14.03
N ILE A 81 -4.25 0.42 12.71
CA ILE A 81 -4.38 1.49 11.73
C ILE A 81 -5.82 2.02 11.68
N ALA A 82 -6.83 1.16 11.81
CA ALA A 82 -8.23 1.56 11.84
C ALA A 82 -8.54 2.39 13.10
N GLU A 83 -8.04 1.99 14.26
CA GLU A 83 -8.15 2.76 15.50
C GLU A 83 -7.46 4.12 15.38
N ARG A 84 -6.26 4.19 14.79
CA ARG A 84 -5.60 5.47 14.50
C ARG A 84 -6.47 6.37 13.61
N ALA A 85 -7.12 5.80 12.60
CA ALA A 85 -8.04 6.55 11.74
C ALA A 85 -9.25 7.10 12.53
N LYS A 86 -9.84 6.30 13.43
CA LYS A 86 -10.94 6.73 14.31
C LYS A 86 -10.50 7.86 15.24
N SER A 87 -9.36 7.72 15.92
CA SER A 87 -8.83 8.77 16.79
C SER A 87 -8.52 10.06 16.02
N ALA A 88 -7.98 9.96 14.80
CA ALA A 88 -7.74 11.10 13.93
C ALA A 88 -9.03 11.82 13.52
N LEU A 89 -10.11 11.08 13.30
CA LEU A 89 -11.42 11.65 13.01
C LEU A 89 -11.98 12.43 14.21
N LEU A 90 -11.89 11.86 15.42
CA LEU A 90 -12.31 12.53 16.66
C LEU A 90 -11.51 13.80 16.98
N THR A 91 -10.23 13.80 16.63
CA THR A 91 -9.33 14.96 16.82
C THR A 91 -9.37 15.95 15.64
N HIS A 92 -10.22 15.69 14.64
CA HIS A 92 -10.30 16.44 13.38
C HIS A 92 -8.96 16.57 12.62
N ASN A 93 -8.04 15.63 12.80
CA ASN A 93 -6.77 15.56 12.08
C ASN A 93 -6.95 14.89 10.71
N SER A 94 -7.34 15.68 9.71
CA SER A 94 -7.60 15.20 8.34
C SER A 94 -6.38 14.57 7.67
N GLN A 95 -5.16 15.03 7.99
CA GLN A 95 -3.92 14.49 7.42
C GLN A 95 -3.66 13.06 7.92
N GLU A 96 -3.83 12.82 9.21
CA GLU A 96 -3.63 11.50 9.80
C GLU A 96 -4.73 10.52 9.39
N LEU A 97 -5.98 10.98 9.34
CA LEU A 97 -7.11 10.21 8.80
C LEU A 97 -6.83 9.77 7.36
N TYR A 98 -6.41 10.70 6.49
CA TYR A 98 -6.02 10.37 5.12
C TYR A 98 -4.87 9.36 5.09
N ASN A 99 -3.82 9.56 5.88
CA ASN A 99 -2.67 8.65 5.87
C ASN A 99 -3.04 7.24 6.36
N ALA A 100 -3.86 7.10 7.39
CA ALA A 100 -4.31 5.81 7.92
C ALA A 100 -5.23 5.08 6.94
N THR A 101 -6.23 5.76 6.38
CA THR A 101 -7.10 5.20 5.33
C THR A 101 -6.30 4.82 4.08
N ARG A 102 -5.32 5.65 3.71
CA ARG A 102 -4.38 5.38 2.62
C ARG A 102 -3.54 4.13 2.87
N GLN A 103 -3.13 3.88 4.11
CA GLN A 103 -2.38 2.67 4.49
C GLN A 103 -3.26 1.41 4.39
N LEU A 104 -4.51 1.46 4.85
CA LEU A 104 -5.47 0.35 4.75
C LEU A 104 -5.84 0.01 3.31
N THR A 105 -6.07 1.03 2.49
CA THR A 105 -6.53 0.90 1.09
C THR A 105 -5.40 0.63 0.09
N ASN A 106 -4.14 0.58 0.53
CA ASN A 106 -2.96 0.48 -0.34
C ASN A 106 -2.82 -0.86 -1.11
N SER A 107 -3.91 -1.61 -1.30
CA SER A 107 -4.00 -2.73 -2.24
C SER A 107 -4.01 -2.26 -3.70
N ILE A 108 -4.37 -1.00 -3.96
CA ILE A 108 -4.34 -0.42 -5.30
C ILE A 108 -2.93 0.08 -5.55
N LYS A 109 -2.15 -0.69 -6.32
CA LYS A 109 -0.93 -0.21 -6.97
C LYS A 109 -1.26 1.13 -7.61
N ARG A 110 -0.89 2.23 -6.95
CA ARG A 110 -0.99 3.56 -7.57
C ARG A 110 -0.08 3.48 -8.76
N ASN A 111 -0.72 3.55 -9.92
CA ASN A 111 -0.12 3.54 -11.23
C ASN A 111 1.30 4.12 -11.15
N ALA A 112 2.31 3.35 -11.57
CA ALA A 112 3.62 3.91 -11.88
C ALA A 112 3.40 5.16 -12.75
N LYS A 113 4.25 6.19 -12.61
CA LYS A 113 4.14 7.46 -13.35
C LYS A 113 3.71 7.16 -14.78
N LYS A 114 2.44 7.40 -15.10
CA LYS A 114 1.91 7.03 -16.41
C LYS A 114 2.57 8.01 -17.40
N PRO A 115 3.19 7.52 -18.47
CA PRO A 115 3.70 8.40 -19.50
C PRO A 115 2.52 9.18 -20.10
N LEU A 116 2.70 10.50 -20.24
CA LEU A 116 1.70 11.40 -20.80
C LEU A 116 1.86 11.42 -22.33
N LYS A 117 0.80 11.55 -23.10
CA LYS A 117 0.92 11.77 -24.56
C LYS A 117 0.99 13.25 -24.88
N ASP A 118 1.90 13.62 -25.77
CA ASP A 118 1.92 14.94 -26.37
C ASP A 118 0.83 15.11 -27.45
N LYS A 119 0.65 16.32 -27.98
CA LYS A 119 -0.29 16.67 -29.06
C LYS A 119 -0.03 15.84 -30.32
N ASP A 120 1.24 15.53 -30.58
CA ASP A 120 1.67 14.71 -31.72
C ASP A 120 1.63 13.20 -31.43
N GLY A 121 1.15 12.81 -30.24
CA GLY A 121 0.97 11.41 -29.84
C GLY A 121 2.20 10.74 -29.23
N ASN A 122 3.32 11.45 -29.09
CA ASN A 122 4.56 10.95 -28.48
C ASN A 122 4.43 10.77 -26.95
N LEU A 123 5.10 9.77 -26.38
CA LEU A 123 5.06 9.46 -24.95
C LEU A 123 6.12 10.26 -24.17
N LEU A 124 5.67 11.06 -23.21
CA LEU A 124 6.46 11.85 -22.28
C LEU A 124 6.64 11.09 -20.96
N CYS A 125 7.86 10.60 -20.73
CA CYS A 125 8.20 9.76 -19.59
C CYS A 125 8.88 10.56 -18.45
N THR A 126 9.48 11.71 -18.75
CA THR A 126 10.18 12.52 -17.75
C THR A 126 9.24 13.50 -17.04
N SER A 127 9.59 13.88 -15.81
CA SER A 127 8.74 14.78 -15.01
C SER A 127 8.70 16.20 -15.58
N GLU A 128 9.81 16.67 -16.15
CA GLU A 128 9.95 18.02 -16.70
C GLU A 128 9.12 18.17 -17.99
N GLU A 129 9.20 17.20 -18.90
CA GLU A 129 8.38 17.17 -20.11
C GLU A 129 6.87 17.11 -19.79
N GLN A 130 6.49 16.33 -18.78
CA GLN A 130 5.09 16.27 -18.34
C GLN A 130 4.63 17.64 -17.81
N LEU A 131 5.44 18.32 -17.00
CA LEU A 131 5.10 19.65 -16.48
C LEU A 131 5.00 20.69 -17.60
N ALA A 132 5.94 20.70 -18.55
CA ALA A 132 5.89 21.58 -19.72
C ALA A 132 4.60 21.35 -20.53
N ARG A 133 4.23 20.08 -20.75
CA ARG A 133 3.01 19.75 -21.49
C ARG A 133 1.73 20.17 -20.76
N TRP A 134 1.70 20.03 -19.43
CA TRP A 134 0.63 20.54 -18.58
C TRP A 134 0.52 22.06 -18.65
N HIS A 135 1.66 22.77 -18.56
CA HIS A 135 1.71 24.22 -18.68
C HIS A 135 1.11 24.69 -20.01
N GLU A 136 1.53 24.11 -21.13
CA GLU A 136 0.97 24.44 -22.44
C GLU A 136 -0.54 24.14 -22.55
N HIS A 137 -1.00 23.03 -21.97
CA HIS A 137 -2.42 22.66 -21.99
C HIS A 137 -3.25 23.72 -21.25
N PHE A 138 -2.86 24.04 -20.02
CA PHE A 138 -3.58 25.01 -19.20
C PHE A 138 -3.49 26.41 -19.76
N GLN A 139 -2.34 26.84 -20.28
CA GLN A 139 -2.20 28.15 -20.91
C GLN A 139 -3.15 28.29 -22.12
N LYS A 140 -3.23 27.28 -22.99
CA LYS A 140 -4.19 27.28 -24.11
C LYS A 140 -5.65 27.28 -23.63
N LEU A 141 -5.97 26.48 -22.61
CA LEU A 141 -7.32 26.37 -22.07
C LEU A 141 -7.78 27.70 -21.44
N LEU A 142 -6.93 28.32 -20.62
CA LEU A 142 -7.18 29.61 -19.98
C LEU A 142 -7.23 30.76 -21.00
N THR A 143 -6.36 30.73 -22.02
CA THR A 143 -6.38 31.72 -23.10
C THR A 143 -7.69 31.62 -23.91
N ARG A 144 -8.16 30.39 -24.19
CA ARG A 144 -9.46 30.17 -24.84
C ARG A 144 -10.62 30.72 -24.00
N TYR A 145 -10.58 30.54 -22.67
CA TYR A 145 -11.61 31.06 -21.79
C TYR A 145 -11.62 32.60 -21.77
N ARG A 146 -10.43 33.22 -21.82
CA ARG A 146 -10.25 34.67 -21.86
C ARG A 146 -10.62 35.28 -23.22
N SER A 147 -10.51 34.52 -24.31
CA SER A 147 -10.81 35.00 -25.68
C SER A 147 -12.27 34.80 -26.12
N LEU A 148 -13.14 34.25 -25.26
CA LEU A 148 -14.57 34.18 -25.55
C LEU A 148 -15.20 35.57 -25.32
N PRO A 149 -15.81 36.21 -26.32
CA PRO A 149 -16.47 37.49 -26.12
C PRO A 149 -17.74 37.29 -25.27
N GLY A 150 -17.80 37.95 -24.11
CA GLY A 150 -19.05 38.19 -23.40
C GLY A 150 -19.38 37.33 -22.17
N LYS A 151 -18.40 36.70 -21.52
CA LYS A 151 -18.57 36.33 -20.10
C LYS A 151 -17.43 36.93 -19.29
N GLU A 152 -17.64 38.14 -18.81
CA GLU A 152 -17.01 38.49 -17.53
C GLU A 152 -17.44 37.44 -16.50
N PRO A 153 -16.55 37.01 -15.60
CA PRO A 153 -16.99 36.25 -14.45
C PRO A 153 -17.82 37.20 -13.61
N SER A 154 -19.14 37.19 -13.79
CA SER A 154 -20.04 37.73 -12.78
C SER A 154 -19.71 37.00 -11.48
N ASP A 155 -19.42 37.73 -10.40
CA ASP A 155 -19.30 37.15 -9.05
C ASP A 155 -20.60 36.40 -8.64
N ASP A 156 -21.70 36.65 -9.37
CA ASP A 156 -22.98 35.95 -9.28
C ASP A 156 -22.98 34.54 -9.91
N ALA A 157 -21.89 34.14 -10.57
CA ALA A 157 -21.72 32.85 -11.24
C ALA A 157 -20.56 32.02 -10.66
N ASN A 158 -20.14 32.31 -9.43
CA ASN A 158 -19.97 31.17 -8.54
C ASN A 158 -21.40 30.70 -8.28
N PRO A 159 -21.90 29.60 -8.89
CA PRO A 159 -22.96 28.90 -8.19
C PRO A 159 -22.41 28.76 -6.78
N VAL A 160 -23.17 29.14 -5.76
CA VAL A 160 -22.90 28.64 -4.42
C VAL A 160 -22.75 27.16 -4.64
N LEU A 161 -21.50 26.71 -4.71
CA LEU A 161 -21.21 25.32 -4.89
C LEU A 161 -21.71 24.83 -3.55
N ASP A 162 -22.88 24.20 -3.58
CA ASP A 162 -23.45 23.45 -2.47
C ASP A 162 -22.58 22.19 -2.30
N ILE A 163 -21.28 22.45 -2.15
CA ILE A 163 -20.28 21.57 -1.62
C ILE A 163 -20.49 21.77 -0.13
N PRO A 164 -21.02 20.77 0.57
CA PRO A 164 -21.07 20.81 2.01
C PRO A 164 -19.65 21.09 2.52
N THR A 165 -19.42 22.31 2.99
CA THR A 165 -18.20 22.68 3.73
C THR A 165 -18.25 22.14 5.15
N GLU A 166 -19.41 21.65 5.58
CA GLU A 166 -19.55 20.78 6.73
C GLU A 166 -18.68 19.55 6.54
N GLN A 167 -17.91 19.20 7.57
CA GLN A 167 -17.16 17.94 7.55
C GLN A 167 -18.15 16.82 7.26
N PRO A 168 -17.88 15.93 6.29
CA PRO A 168 -18.80 14.84 5.98
C PRO A 168 -19.03 14.05 7.25
N ILE A 169 -20.25 14.15 7.79
CA ILE A 169 -20.67 13.42 8.98
C ILE A 169 -20.74 11.96 8.53
N PHE A 170 -19.67 11.22 8.82
CA PHE A 170 -19.47 9.85 8.34
C PHE A 170 -20.57 8.87 8.79
N GLU A 171 -21.42 9.26 9.73
CA GLU A 171 -22.55 8.47 10.22
C GLU A 171 -23.63 8.24 9.14
N LEU A 172 -23.90 9.22 8.27
CA LEU A 172 -24.96 9.09 7.25
C LEU A 172 -24.49 8.41 5.96
N TYR A 173 -23.18 8.13 5.84
CA TYR A 173 -22.57 7.55 4.65
C TYR A 173 -22.06 6.12 4.88
N TYR A 174 -22.47 5.49 5.99
CA TYR A 174 -22.23 4.07 6.25
C TYR A 174 -23.05 3.18 5.29
N ASP A 175 -24.26 3.63 4.93
CA ASP A 175 -25.19 2.87 4.08
C ASP A 175 -24.89 2.97 2.58
N SER A 176 -24.27 4.06 2.13
CA SER A 176 -23.89 4.23 0.71
C SER A 176 -22.54 3.56 0.36
N TRP A 177 -21.56 3.55 1.28
CA TRP A 177 -20.30 2.79 1.08
C TRP A 177 -20.48 1.28 1.15
N CYS A 178 -21.57 0.81 1.76
CA CYS A 178 -21.96 -0.60 1.77
C CYS A 178 -22.20 -1.18 0.36
N ILE A 179 -22.47 -0.34 -0.64
CA ILE A 179 -22.78 -0.78 -2.01
C ILE A 179 -21.50 -0.96 -2.85
N LEU A 180 -20.40 -0.28 -2.51
CA LEU A 180 -19.17 -0.24 -3.33
C LEU A 180 -18.03 -1.14 -2.84
N LEU A 181 -18.05 -1.66 -1.61
CA LEU A 181 -16.95 -2.50 -1.08
C LEU A 181 -17.47 -3.75 -0.32
N PRO A 182 -17.93 -4.80 -1.04
CA PRO A 182 -18.50 -6.01 -0.43
C PRO A 182 -17.57 -6.74 0.54
N ARG A 183 -16.25 -6.60 0.37
CA ARG A 183 -15.24 -7.30 1.19
C ARG A 183 -14.91 -6.63 2.51
N ILE A 184 -15.19 -5.33 2.66
CA ILE A 184 -14.93 -4.61 3.91
C ILE A 184 -16.14 -4.75 4.85
N LYS A 185 -17.35 -4.86 4.29
CA LYS A 185 -18.59 -5.07 5.04
C LYS A 185 -18.52 -6.31 5.95
N LEU A 186 -18.07 -7.47 5.43
CA LEU A 186 -17.89 -8.70 6.24
C LEU A 186 -16.86 -8.56 7.37
N PHE A 187 -15.88 -7.68 7.23
CA PHE A 187 -14.84 -7.53 8.24
C PHE A 187 -15.27 -6.58 9.36
N ILE A 188 -15.98 -5.51 9.03
CA ILE A 188 -16.43 -4.53 10.02
C ILE A 188 -17.72 -4.98 10.73
N THR A 189 -18.67 -5.62 10.04
CA THR A 189 -19.89 -6.12 10.70
C THR A 189 -19.60 -7.28 11.64
N TYR A 190 -18.65 -8.18 11.32
CA TYR A 190 -18.24 -9.29 12.19
C TYR A 190 -17.43 -8.83 13.41
N ALA A 191 -16.76 -7.67 13.32
CA ALA A 191 -16.01 -7.09 14.43
C ALA A 191 -16.90 -6.26 15.39
N MET A 192 -17.93 -5.58 14.86
CA MET A 192 -18.85 -4.76 15.66
C MET A 192 -19.98 -5.60 16.29
N TYR A 193 -20.42 -6.67 15.61
CA TYR A 193 -21.51 -7.53 16.05
C TYR A 193 -21.06 -8.98 16.03
N GLY A 194 -20.05 -9.32 16.84
CA GLY A 194 -19.62 -10.72 17.03
C GLY A 194 -20.81 -11.69 17.19
N PRO A 195 -20.64 -12.98 16.88
CA PRO A 195 -21.70 -13.92 16.52
C PRO A 195 -22.94 -13.90 17.42
#